data_AF-A0A1A8Z9G7-F1
#
_entry.id   AF-A0A1A8Z9G7-F1
#
_cell.length_a   1.000
_cell.length_b   1.000
_cell.length_c   1.000
_cell.angle_alpha   90.00
_cell.angle_beta   90.00
_cell.angle_gamma   90.00
#
_symmetry.space_group_name_H-M   'P 1'
#
loop_
_entity.id
_entity.type
_entity.pdbx_description
1 polymer ?
#
loop_
_entity_poly.entity_id
_entity_poly.type
_entity_poly.pdbx_seq_one_letter_code
_entity_poly.pdbx_strand_id
1 'polypeptide(L)'
;MTGSPPTRRDVLRGAVLLGISTAAGGFSLTLPEAALAAAAPSIAGCATWGARNPSSALTTLSANPDKILIHHTDTANSTDYSQAHAFALSRSIQDYHMDSNGWADTGQHFTNSRGGYVTEGRHGSLARLQAGSGIVVGAHCPGQNDKAIGIENEGNYNTVAPPAALYSRLVELCAYICDQYAIPATQIFGHRDFYSTDCPGDVLYAKLPQLRTDVAAALGGPPAFSVIVDNATAGFTASANWSTSASTAGRYGADYRYASPQAVSDAAYFSATIPADGSYRIEVWHPASSAYNAATPHVVLAATGSQTVTLDQRTGGGAWRSLGTFALTAGTRNVVAVSRWSTTGGYVVADAVRITRS
;
A
#
# COMPACT_ATOMS: atom_id res chain seq x y z
N MET A 1 16.57 -3.10 67.59
CA MET A 1 16.71 -1.80 68.30
C MET A 1 18.21 -1.54 68.38
N THR A 2 18.83 -0.45 67.92
CA THR A 2 18.43 0.83 67.24
C THR A 2 19.52 1.16 66.16
N GLY A 3 19.46 2.20 65.32
CA GLY A 3 18.39 3.15 64.99
C GLY A 3 18.84 4.30 64.06
N SER A 4 18.43 4.23 62.79
CA SER A 4 18.36 5.31 61.77
C SER A 4 19.66 5.84 61.05
N PRO A 5 19.56 6.20 59.73
CA PRO A 5 20.58 6.86 58.88
C PRO A 5 20.46 8.43 58.98
N PRO A 6 21.06 9.34 58.13
CA PRO A 6 21.71 9.27 56.80
C PRO A 6 23.14 9.94 56.75
N THR A 7 23.82 10.39 55.67
CA THR A 7 23.50 11.05 54.36
C THR A 7 24.62 10.85 53.29
N ARG A 8 24.49 11.48 52.10
CA ARG A 8 25.52 11.59 51.03
C ARG A 8 26.37 12.87 51.15
N ARG A 9 27.64 12.82 50.69
CA ARG A 9 28.32 13.90 49.91
C ARG A 9 29.59 13.37 49.23
N ASP A 10 30.10 14.11 48.26
CA ASP A 10 30.85 13.56 47.11
C ASP A 10 32.38 13.85 47.11
N VAL A 11 33.05 13.26 46.09
CA VAL A 11 34.39 13.59 45.55
C VAL A 11 35.64 13.13 46.34
N LEU A 12 36.38 12.14 45.82
CA LEU A 12 37.67 12.41 45.15
C LEU A 12 38.25 11.22 44.33
N ARG A 13 38.61 11.53 43.08
CA ARG A 13 39.70 11.02 42.23
C ARG A 13 40.33 9.64 42.54
N GLY A 14 40.17 8.71 41.59
CA GLY A 14 41.13 7.63 41.33
C GLY A 14 41.28 7.44 39.82
N ALA A 15 42.47 7.68 39.27
CA ALA A 15 42.73 7.58 37.83
C ALA A 15 43.63 6.39 37.51
N VAL A 16 43.26 5.60 36.50
CA VAL A 16 44.12 4.56 35.91
C VAL A 16 44.17 4.78 34.41
N LEU A 17 45.35 5.15 33.92
CA LEU A 17 45.68 5.13 32.50
C LEU A 17 46.04 3.69 32.10
N LEU A 18 45.47 3.20 31.00
CA LEU A 18 45.93 1.99 30.32
C LEU A 18 46.10 2.29 28.82
N GLY A 19 47.19 1.78 28.25
CA GLY A 19 47.81 2.34 27.05
C GLY A 19 47.00 2.20 25.75
N ILE A 20 47.13 3.20 24.89
CA ILE A 20 46.68 3.16 23.49
C ILE A 20 47.76 2.48 22.65
N SER A 21 47.44 1.35 22.01
CA SER A 21 48.29 0.77 20.95
C SER A 21 47.51 -0.18 20.03
N THR A 22 46.63 0.37 19.19
CA THR A 22 46.08 -0.30 18.00
C THR A 22 46.19 0.63 16.79
N ALA A 23 46.38 0.04 15.60
CA ALA A 23 46.79 0.78 14.41
C ALA A 23 45.67 1.67 13.84
N ALA A 24 46.07 2.79 13.22
CA ALA A 24 45.19 3.70 12.49
C ALA A 24 44.74 3.12 11.13
N GLY A 25 44.05 1.97 11.17
CA GLY A 25 43.32 1.41 10.03
C GLY A 25 41.94 2.07 9.93
N GLY A 26 41.87 3.24 9.29
CA GLY A 26 40.66 4.05 9.15
C GLY A 26 39.57 3.45 8.25
N PHE A 27 39.00 2.30 8.65
CA PHE A 27 37.73 1.83 8.11
C PHE A 27 36.62 2.77 8.58
N SER A 28 36.37 3.82 7.80
CA SER A 28 35.05 4.41 7.73
C SER A 28 34.07 3.32 7.32
N LEU A 29 33.39 2.73 8.30
CA LEU A 29 32.17 1.95 8.06
C LEU A 29 31.13 2.93 7.53
N THR A 30 31.14 3.13 6.21
CA THR A 30 29.98 3.58 5.46
C THR A 30 28.91 2.52 5.66
N LEU A 31 28.12 2.69 6.71
CA LEU A 31 26.82 2.04 6.80
C LEU A 31 26.12 2.30 5.46
N PRO A 32 25.58 1.27 4.78
CA PRO A 32 24.80 1.52 3.58
C PRO A 32 23.70 2.50 3.96
N GLU A 33 23.65 3.63 3.26
CA GLU A 33 22.64 4.66 3.46
C GLU A 33 21.28 3.97 3.37
N ALA A 34 20.57 3.92 4.51
CA ALA A 34 19.45 3.01 4.67
C ALA A 34 18.33 3.44 3.71
N ALA A 35 18.24 2.74 2.58
CA ALA A 35 17.35 3.12 1.49
C ALA A 35 15.93 3.29 2.04
N LEU A 36 15.44 4.53 2.00
CA LEU A 36 14.02 4.78 2.15
C LEU A 36 13.36 4.08 0.97
N ALA A 37 12.80 2.90 1.25
CA ALA A 37 11.91 2.19 0.36
C ALA A 37 10.74 3.09 -0.06
N ALA A 38 9.99 2.70 -1.09
CA ALA A 38 8.79 3.39 -1.53
C ALA A 38 7.70 3.30 -0.45
N ALA A 39 7.78 4.18 0.55
CA ALA A 39 6.71 4.41 1.51
C ALA A 39 5.45 4.80 0.73
N ALA A 40 4.28 4.35 1.20
CA ALA A 40 3.01 4.75 0.60
C ALA A 40 2.97 6.29 0.50
N PRO A 41 2.66 6.86 -0.68
CA PRO A 41 2.81 8.29 -0.93
C PRO A 41 2.00 9.10 0.08
N SER A 42 2.57 10.22 0.53
CA SER A 42 1.92 11.07 1.53
C SER A 42 0.70 11.76 0.90
N ILE A 43 -0.48 11.21 1.21
CA ILE A 43 -1.79 11.73 0.80
C ILE A 43 -2.46 12.33 2.04
N ALA A 44 -2.75 13.63 1.99
CA ALA A 44 -3.57 14.29 3.00
C ALA A 44 -5.05 13.91 2.79
N GLY A 45 -5.65 13.19 3.73
CA GLY A 45 -7.09 12.88 3.71
C GLY A 45 -7.96 14.14 3.86
N CYS A 46 -9.25 14.04 3.56
CA CYS A 46 -10.18 15.19 3.56
C CYS A 46 -10.13 16.05 4.84
N ALA A 47 -10.08 15.42 6.01
CA ALA A 47 -9.96 16.11 7.30
C ALA A 47 -8.63 16.85 7.50
N THR A 48 -7.55 16.42 6.83
CA THR A 48 -6.20 17.01 6.95
C THR A 48 -6.05 18.31 6.17
N TRP A 49 -6.67 18.40 4.98
CA TRP A 49 -6.65 19.63 4.18
C TRP A 49 -7.84 20.57 4.45
N GLY A 50 -8.78 20.16 5.30
CA GLY A 50 -9.93 20.97 5.71
C GLY A 50 -11.04 21.01 4.68
N ALA A 51 -11.38 19.84 4.13
CA ALA A 51 -12.55 19.67 3.28
C ALA A 51 -13.86 20.00 4.03
N ARG A 52 -14.87 20.49 3.31
CA ARG A 52 -16.26 20.45 3.78
C ARG A 52 -16.89 19.08 3.49
N ASN A 53 -17.90 18.72 4.29
CA ASN A 53 -18.64 17.47 4.11
C ASN A 53 -19.31 17.41 2.72
N PRO A 54 -19.43 16.24 2.09
CA PRO A 54 -20.27 16.04 0.91
C PRO A 54 -21.71 16.51 1.15
N SER A 55 -22.33 17.11 0.13
CA SER A 55 -23.72 17.61 0.18
C SER A 55 -24.77 16.50 0.13
N SER A 56 -24.37 15.29 -0.24
CA SER A 56 -25.20 14.07 -0.22
C SER A 56 -24.33 12.82 -0.07
N ALA A 57 -24.95 11.68 0.24
CA ALA A 57 -24.23 10.42 0.46
C ALA A 57 -23.60 9.90 -0.84
N LEU A 58 -22.29 9.66 -0.81
CA LEU A 58 -21.52 9.18 -1.96
C LEU A 58 -21.72 7.67 -2.19
N THR A 59 -22.01 7.29 -3.44
CA THR A 59 -22.07 5.88 -3.84
C THR A 59 -20.68 5.24 -3.76
N THR A 60 -20.57 4.08 -3.13
CA THR A 60 -19.35 3.25 -3.17
C THR A 60 -19.66 1.85 -3.66
N LEU A 61 -18.73 1.25 -4.40
CA LEU A 61 -18.87 -0.09 -4.97
C LEU A 61 -17.82 -1.02 -4.37
N SER A 62 -18.11 -2.32 -4.34
CA SER A 62 -17.17 -3.39 -3.96
C SER A 62 -16.28 -3.85 -5.11
N ALA A 63 -16.61 -3.49 -6.35
CA ALA A 63 -15.75 -3.72 -7.51
C ALA A 63 -14.53 -2.80 -7.47
N ASN A 64 -13.35 -3.33 -7.81
CA ASN A 64 -12.13 -2.56 -7.90
C ASN A 64 -12.09 -1.73 -9.20
N PRO A 65 -11.36 -0.59 -9.20
CA PRO A 65 -11.05 0.11 -10.44
C PRO A 65 -10.22 -0.74 -11.41
N ASP A 66 -10.39 -0.50 -12.71
CA ASP A 66 -9.69 -1.17 -13.81
C ASP A 66 -8.62 -0.29 -14.48
N LYS A 67 -8.67 1.03 -14.28
CA LYS A 67 -7.77 2.02 -14.91
C LYS A 67 -7.58 3.29 -14.08
N ILE A 68 -6.57 4.08 -14.46
CA ILE A 68 -6.31 5.43 -13.94
C ILE A 68 -6.53 6.45 -15.06
N LEU A 69 -7.31 7.52 -14.80
CA LEU A 69 -7.41 8.69 -15.68
C LEU A 69 -6.62 9.86 -15.10
N ILE A 70 -5.70 10.37 -15.91
CA ILE A 70 -4.92 11.58 -15.66
C ILE A 70 -5.73 12.77 -16.18
N HIS A 71 -5.99 13.70 -15.27
CA HIS A 71 -6.60 15.00 -15.52
C HIS A 71 -5.59 16.12 -15.23
N HIS A 72 -5.86 17.30 -15.76
CA HIS A 72 -5.35 18.56 -15.22
C HIS A 72 -6.51 19.34 -14.58
N THR A 73 -6.23 20.40 -13.81
CA THR A 73 -7.29 21.26 -13.23
C THR A 73 -7.69 22.42 -14.15
N ASP A 74 -6.97 22.63 -15.27
CA ASP A 74 -7.04 23.81 -16.16
C ASP A 74 -6.85 25.18 -15.45
N THR A 75 -6.40 25.17 -14.20
CA THR A 75 -6.13 26.41 -13.46
C THR A 75 -4.84 27.07 -13.95
N ALA A 76 -4.71 28.37 -13.70
CA ALA A 76 -3.45 29.08 -13.90
C ALA A 76 -2.29 28.37 -13.17
N ASN A 77 -1.12 28.31 -13.82
CA ASN A 77 0.04 27.56 -13.34
C ASN A 77 0.73 28.27 -12.18
N SER A 78 0.37 27.93 -10.93
CA SER A 78 0.94 28.52 -9.71
C SER A 78 2.48 28.40 -9.63
N THR A 79 3.09 29.37 -8.96
CA THR A 79 4.48 29.32 -8.49
C THR A 79 4.59 29.19 -6.97
N ASP A 80 3.46 29.15 -6.25
CA ASP A 80 3.44 28.70 -4.87
C ASP A 80 3.42 27.16 -4.86
N TYR A 81 4.53 26.57 -4.44
CA TYR A 81 4.71 25.12 -4.38
C TYR A 81 4.43 24.55 -2.98
N SER A 82 3.81 25.32 -2.07
CA SER A 82 3.60 24.93 -0.67
C SER A 82 2.43 23.97 -0.45
N GLN A 83 2.48 23.27 0.68
CA GLN A 83 1.35 22.47 1.17
C GLN A 83 0.10 23.34 1.47
N ALA A 84 0.31 24.58 1.93
CA ALA A 84 -0.79 25.51 2.22
C ALA A 84 -1.56 25.88 0.95
N HIS A 85 -0.85 26.14 -0.16
CA HIS A 85 -1.45 26.33 -1.48
C HIS A 85 -2.14 25.06 -1.99
N ALA A 86 -1.51 23.89 -1.87
CA ALA A 86 -2.13 22.61 -2.26
C ALA A 86 -3.48 22.36 -1.55
N PHE A 87 -3.56 22.69 -0.26
CA PHE A 87 -4.81 22.58 0.52
C PHE A 87 -5.83 23.67 0.15
N ALA A 88 -5.38 24.89 -0.18
CA ALA A 88 -6.25 25.97 -0.66
C ALA A 88 -6.86 25.67 -2.04
N LEU A 89 -6.05 25.14 -2.96
CA LEU A 89 -6.49 24.62 -4.26
C LEU A 89 -7.56 23.53 -4.07
N SER A 90 -7.31 22.55 -3.21
CA SER A 90 -8.24 21.43 -2.99
C SER A 90 -9.61 21.91 -2.47
N ARG A 91 -9.63 22.89 -1.56
CA ARG A 91 -10.87 23.58 -1.15
C ARG A 91 -11.52 24.33 -2.31
N SER A 92 -10.76 25.14 -3.07
CA SER A 92 -11.31 25.87 -4.23
C SER A 92 -11.92 24.96 -5.29
N ILE A 93 -11.37 23.76 -5.50
CA ILE A 93 -11.92 22.77 -6.43
C ILE A 93 -13.18 22.11 -5.84
N GLN A 94 -13.21 21.79 -4.54
CA GLN A 94 -14.42 21.31 -3.86
C GLN A 94 -15.55 22.36 -3.87
N ASP A 95 -15.20 23.63 -3.69
CA ASP A 95 -16.12 24.76 -3.71
C ASP A 95 -16.76 24.91 -5.10
N TYR A 96 -15.95 24.95 -6.16
CA TYR A 96 -16.44 24.93 -7.53
C TYR A 96 -17.28 23.68 -7.87
N HIS A 97 -16.81 22.48 -7.54
CA HIS A 97 -17.47 21.23 -7.89
C HIS A 97 -18.86 21.05 -7.24
N MET A 98 -19.04 21.47 -5.99
CA MET A 98 -20.37 21.33 -5.34
C MET A 98 -21.27 22.56 -5.57
N ASP A 99 -20.73 23.78 -5.59
CA ASP A 99 -21.55 25.00 -5.65
C ASP A 99 -21.85 25.44 -7.10
N SER A 100 -20.94 25.17 -8.05
CA SER A 100 -21.12 25.52 -9.47
C SER A 100 -21.59 24.34 -10.31
N ASN A 101 -21.01 23.15 -10.14
CA ASN A 101 -21.43 21.96 -10.89
C ASN A 101 -22.57 21.16 -10.21
N GLY A 102 -22.95 21.51 -8.97
CA GLY A 102 -24.01 20.85 -8.22
C GLY A 102 -23.68 19.42 -7.77
N TRP A 103 -22.39 19.04 -7.74
CA TRP A 103 -21.98 17.67 -7.38
C TRP A 103 -22.05 17.43 -5.87
N ALA A 104 -22.12 16.15 -5.49
CA ALA A 104 -22.12 15.73 -4.09
C ALA A 104 -20.81 16.09 -3.36
N ASP A 105 -19.70 16.11 -4.09
CA ASP A 105 -18.33 16.37 -3.65
C ASP A 105 -17.46 16.60 -4.91
N THR A 106 -16.17 16.87 -4.74
CA THR A 106 -15.13 16.81 -5.79
C THR A 106 -15.29 15.60 -6.74
N GLY A 107 -15.03 15.80 -8.04
CA GLY A 107 -15.26 14.77 -9.05
C GLY A 107 -14.17 13.70 -9.12
N GLN A 108 -12.93 14.09 -8.85
CA GLN A 108 -11.71 13.28 -8.83
C GLN A 108 -11.51 12.52 -7.51
N HIS A 109 -10.71 11.45 -7.55
CA HIS A 109 -10.37 10.69 -6.35
C HIS A 109 -9.21 11.33 -5.57
N PHE A 110 -8.25 11.92 -6.30
CA PHE A 110 -7.06 12.56 -5.75
C PHE A 110 -6.69 13.82 -6.53
N THR A 111 -6.10 14.80 -5.85
CA THR A 111 -5.52 16.00 -6.48
C THR A 111 -4.02 16.06 -6.15
N ASN A 112 -3.19 16.41 -7.13
CA ASN A 112 -1.73 16.48 -7.03
C ASN A 112 -1.27 17.90 -7.38
N SER A 113 -0.73 18.64 -6.39
CA SER A 113 -0.32 20.03 -6.59
C SER A 113 0.96 20.17 -7.40
N ARG A 114 1.24 21.38 -7.89
CA ARG A 114 2.48 21.73 -8.60
C ARG A 114 3.73 21.53 -7.73
N GLY A 115 3.57 21.54 -6.41
CA GLY A 115 4.60 21.21 -5.43
C GLY A 115 4.76 19.70 -5.12
N GLY A 116 3.94 18.82 -5.70
CA GLY A 116 3.97 17.39 -5.43
C GLY A 116 3.37 17.00 -4.07
N TYR A 117 2.36 17.74 -3.60
CA TYR A 117 1.52 17.35 -2.46
C TYR A 117 0.22 16.74 -2.96
N VAL A 118 -0.13 15.54 -2.47
CA VAL A 118 -1.39 14.86 -2.83
C VAL A 118 -2.44 15.09 -1.75
N THR A 119 -3.67 15.39 -2.16
CA THR A 119 -4.86 15.36 -1.33
C THR A 119 -5.82 14.26 -1.81
N GLU A 120 -6.52 13.64 -0.86
CA GLU A 120 -7.77 12.95 -1.14
C GLU A 120 -8.77 13.98 -1.69
N GLY A 121 -9.36 13.72 -2.85
CA GLY A 121 -10.47 14.52 -3.36
C GLY A 121 -11.77 14.00 -2.78
N ARG A 122 -12.42 13.11 -3.52
CA ARG A 122 -13.75 12.60 -3.20
C ARG A 122 -13.73 11.70 -1.96
N HIS A 123 -14.50 12.05 -0.95
CA HIS A 123 -14.43 11.47 0.40
C HIS A 123 -14.50 9.94 0.41
N GLY A 124 -13.51 9.31 1.08
CA GLY A 124 -13.40 7.85 1.20
C GLY A 124 -12.50 7.20 0.14
N SER A 125 -12.04 7.96 -0.86
CA SER A 125 -11.11 7.46 -1.88
C SER A 125 -9.78 6.98 -1.28
N LEU A 126 -9.27 7.68 -0.25
CA LEU A 126 -8.04 7.27 0.44
C LEU A 126 -8.24 5.97 1.23
N ALA A 127 -9.37 5.83 1.92
CA ALA A 127 -9.71 4.61 2.66
C ALA A 127 -9.90 3.39 1.74
N ARG A 128 -10.51 3.58 0.56
CA ARG A 128 -10.63 2.54 -0.48
C ARG A 128 -9.27 2.10 -1.02
N LEU A 129 -8.40 3.08 -1.34
CA LEU A 129 -7.05 2.82 -1.81
C LEU A 129 -6.21 2.07 -0.76
N GLN A 130 -6.23 2.51 0.50
CA GLN A 130 -5.53 1.85 1.60
C GLN A 130 -6.04 0.43 1.88
N ALA A 131 -7.30 0.13 1.57
CA ALA A 131 -7.89 -1.20 1.68
C ALA A 131 -7.70 -2.08 0.43
N GLY A 132 -7.08 -1.58 -0.65
CA GLY A 132 -6.94 -2.26 -1.94
C GLY A 132 -8.26 -2.75 -2.57
N SER A 133 -9.40 -2.20 -2.13
CA SER A 133 -10.70 -2.81 -2.40
C SER A 133 -11.88 -1.83 -2.49
N GLY A 134 -12.61 -1.93 -3.60
CA GLY A 134 -13.73 -1.08 -3.94
C GLY A 134 -13.34 0.30 -4.49
N ILE A 135 -14.35 1.13 -4.76
CA ILE A 135 -14.20 2.49 -5.32
C ILE A 135 -15.31 3.42 -4.79
N VAL A 136 -15.06 4.72 -4.76
CA VAL A 136 -16.10 5.76 -4.56
C VAL A 136 -16.48 6.30 -5.94
N VAL A 137 -17.75 6.17 -6.35
CA VAL A 137 -18.16 6.51 -7.73
C VAL A 137 -17.94 8.01 -7.98
N GLY A 138 -17.03 8.33 -8.91
CA GLY A 138 -16.56 9.68 -9.22
C GLY A 138 -17.59 10.58 -9.91
N ALA A 139 -17.14 11.78 -10.27
CA ALA A 139 -17.80 12.62 -11.29
C ALA A 139 -16.85 13.09 -12.41
N HIS A 140 -15.55 12.78 -12.33
CA HIS A 140 -14.48 13.26 -13.21
C HIS A 140 -14.61 12.89 -14.71
N CYS A 141 -15.15 11.71 -15.05
CA CYS A 141 -15.27 11.25 -16.43
C CYS A 141 -16.57 10.44 -16.65
N PRO A 142 -17.55 10.97 -17.40
CA PRO A 142 -18.76 10.24 -17.77
C PRO A 142 -18.45 8.85 -18.37
N GLY A 143 -19.21 7.84 -17.98
CA GLY A 143 -19.01 6.45 -18.41
C GLY A 143 -17.81 5.71 -17.79
N GLN A 144 -16.91 6.39 -17.06
CA GLN A 144 -15.77 5.77 -16.36
C GLN A 144 -15.77 5.96 -14.83
N ASN A 145 -16.61 6.87 -14.30
CA ASN A 145 -16.72 7.21 -12.87
C ASN A 145 -16.90 6.03 -11.90
N ASP A 146 -17.44 4.92 -12.37
CA ASP A 146 -17.72 3.66 -11.65
C ASP A 146 -16.53 2.69 -11.58
N LYS A 147 -15.46 2.93 -12.37
CA LYS A 147 -14.34 1.98 -12.56
C LYS A 147 -12.96 2.62 -12.72
N ALA A 148 -12.86 3.94 -12.85
CA ALA A 148 -11.58 4.62 -13.04
C ALA A 148 -11.23 5.57 -11.88
N ILE A 149 -10.01 5.44 -11.36
CA ILE A 149 -9.43 6.41 -10.42
C ILE A 149 -9.05 7.66 -11.21
N GLY A 150 -9.65 8.81 -10.86
CA GLY A 150 -9.33 10.10 -11.46
C GLY A 150 -8.32 10.88 -10.61
N ILE A 151 -7.23 11.34 -11.23
CA ILE A 151 -6.19 12.16 -10.59
C ILE A 151 -6.12 13.52 -11.28
N GLU A 152 -6.50 14.60 -10.59
CA GLU A 152 -6.32 15.97 -11.08
C GLU A 152 -4.92 16.49 -10.75
N ASN A 153 -4.20 16.95 -11.76
CA ASN A 153 -2.88 17.55 -11.61
C ASN A 153 -3.01 19.07 -11.77
N GLU A 154 -2.59 19.82 -10.76
CA GLU A 154 -2.77 21.27 -10.73
C GLU A 154 -2.11 21.97 -11.92
N GLY A 155 -2.88 22.74 -12.69
CA GLY A 155 -2.41 23.61 -13.75
C GLY A 155 -3.10 23.39 -15.09
N ASN A 156 -2.68 24.16 -16.08
CA ASN A 156 -2.97 23.95 -17.50
C ASN A 156 -1.69 23.45 -18.19
N TYR A 157 -1.79 22.33 -18.89
CA TYR A 157 -0.66 21.63 -19.53
C TYR A 157 -0.80 21.51 -21.05
N ASN A 158 -1.49 22.45 -21.68
CA ASN A 158 -1.57 22.51 -23.15
C ASN A 158 -0.28 23.01 -23.80
N THR A 159 0.49 23.89 -23.15
CA THR A 159 1.70 24.51 -23.73
C THR A 159 2.96 24.41 -22.86
N VAL A 160 2.85 23.93 -21.62
CA VAL A 160 3.96 23.80 -20.66
C VAL A 160 4.00 22.42 -20.03
N ALA A 161 5.15 22.00 -19.53
CA ALA A 161 5.30 20.73 -18.82
C ALA A 161 4.91 20.82 -17.33
N PRO A 162 4.50 19.71 -16.71
CA PRO A 162 4.42 19.61 -15.25
C PRO A 162 5.77 19.85 -14.58
N PRO A 163 5.82 20.52 -13.41
CA PRO A 163 7.02 20.57 -12.57
C PRO A 163 7.50 19.17 -12.18
N ALA A 164 8.81 19.02 -11.96
CA ALA A 164 9.41 17.74 -11.59
C ALA A 164 8.83 17.14 -10.29
N ALA A 165 8.49 17.99 -9.30
CA ALA A 165 7.87 17.55 -8.04
C ALA A 165 6.47 16.94 -8.26
N LEU A 166 5.61 17.61 -9.04
CA LEU A 166 4.30 17.07 -9.44
C LEU A 166 4.47 15.76 -10.21
N TYR A 167 5.39 15.71 -11.18
CA TYR A 167 5.58 14.52 -12.02
C TYR A 167 6.11 13.31 -11.23
N SER A 168 7.12 13.50 -10.35
CA SER A 168 7.60 12.44 -9.44
C SER A 168 6.45 11.91 -8.58
N ARG A 169 5.70 12.82 -7.94
CA ARG A 169 4.57 12.44 -7.11
C ARG A 169 3.47 11.72 -7.89
N LEU A 170 3.27 12.07 -9.16
CA LEU A 170 2.31 11.39 -10.04
C LEU A 170 2.75 9.96 -10.36
N VAL A 171 4.05 9.73 -10.62
CA VAL A 171 4.61 8.37 -10.79
C VAL A 171 4.41 7.56 -9.51
N GLU A 172 4.77 8.10 -8.35
CA GLU A 172 4.62 7.43 -7.05
C GLU A 172 3.15 7.08 -6.73
N LEU A 173 2.23 8.03 -6.97
CA LEU A 173 0.80 7.85 -6.74
C LEU A 173 0.21 6.81 -7.71
N CYS A 174 0.55 6.88 -8.99
CA CYS A 174 0.09 5.90 -9.98
C CYS A 174 0.64 4.51 -9.70
N ALA A 175 1.92 4.37 -9.33
CA ALA A 175 2.52 3.10 -8.95
C ALA A 175 1.83 2.50 -7.71
N TYR A 176 1.55 3.30 -6.69
CA TYR A 176 0.82 2.83 -5.51
C TYR A 176 -0.61 2.38 -5.84
N ILE A 177 -1.36 3.14 -6.65
CA ILE A 177 -2.71 2.76 -7.11
C ILE A 177 -2.67 1.47 -7.96
N CYS A 178 -1.68 1.35 -8.86
CA CYS A 178 -1.47 0.16 -9.67
C CYS A 178 -1.17 -1.08 -8.81
N ASP A 179 -0.35 -0.96 -7.77
CA ASP A 179 -0.06 -2.04 -6.83
C ASP A 179 -1.29 -2.45 -6.01
N GLN A 180 -2.01 -1.47 -5.42
CA GLN A 180 -3.15 -1.76 -4.54
C GLN A 180 -4.32 -2.45 -5.24
N TYR A 181 -4.57 -2.11 -6.50
CA TYR A 181 -5.70 -2.66 -7.26
C TYR A 181 -5.28 -3.67 -8.35
N ALA A 182 -4.00 -4.01 -8.46
CA ALA A 182 -3.40 -4.82 -9.53
C ALA A 182 -3.68 -4.29 -10.96
N ILE A 183 -3.82 -2.96 -11.11
CA ILE A 183 -4.01 -2.29 -12.41
C ILE A 183 -2.65 -2.28 -13.14
N PRO A 184 -2.52 -2.86 -14.35
CA PRO A 184 -1.28 -2.78 -15.12
C PRO A 184 -0.93 -1.33 -15.46
N ALA A 185 0.36 -0.97 -15.45
CA ALA A 185 0.81 0.38 -15.81
C ALA A 185 0.34 0.84 -17.21
N THR A 186 0.03 -0.09 -18.12
CA THR A 186 -0.55 0.20 -19.45
C THR A 186 -1.99 0.74 -19.40
N GLN A 187 -2.70 0.60 -18.27
CA GLN A 187 -4.06 1.10 -18.04
C GLN A 187 -4.09 2.51 -17.39
N ILE A 188 -3.03 3.30 -17.56
CA ILE A 188 -3.02 4.74 -17.26
C ILE A 188 -3.36 5.49 -18.55
N PHE A 189 -4.35 6.38 -18.52
CA PHE A 189 -4.89 7.09 -19.68
C PHE A 189 -5.10 8.58 -19.38
N GLY A 190 -5.34 9.41 -20.39
CA GLY A 190 -5.81 10.80 -20.21
C GLY A 190 -7.34 10.86 -20.19
N HIS A 191 -7.92 11.92 -19.64
CA HIS A 191 -9.38 12.15 -19.74
C HIS A 191 -9.87 12.14 -21.19
N ARG A 192 -9.13 12.79 -22.10
CA ARG A 192 -9.41 12.80 -23.56
C ARG A 192 -9.42 11.42 -24.25
N ASP A 193 -8.94 10.34 -23.61
CA ASP A 193 -9.07 8.98 -24.14
C ASP A 193 -10.51 8.42 -24.03
N PHE A 194 -11.35 9.03 -23.17
CA PHE A 194 -12.72 8.56 -22.86
C PHE A 194 -13.79 9.65 -22.94
N TYR A 195 -13.42 10.92 -23.09
CA TYR A 195 -14.36 12.04 -23.17
C TYR A 195 -13.88 13.13 -24.14
N SER A 196 -14.81 13.94 -24.67
CA SER A 196 -14.50 15.01 -25.63
C SER A 196 -13.98 16.27 -24.91
N THR A 197 -12.70 16.27 -24.57
CA THR A 197 -12.00 17.35 -23.85
C THR A 197 -10.55 17.45 -24.31
N ASP A 198 -9.90 18.59 -24.05
CA ASP A 198 -8.45 18.74 -24.14
C ASP A 198 -7.72 18.21 -22.89
N CYS A 199 -8.38 18.07 -21.74
CA CYS A 199 -7.81 17.52 -20.51
C CYS A 199 -7.14 16.14 -20.73
N PRO A 200 -5.90 15.87 -20.27
CA PRO A 200 -5.08 16.64 -19.32
C PRO A 200 -4.14 17.69 -19.95
N GLY A 201 -4.43 18.15 -21.17
CA GLY A 201 -3.63 19.09 -21.94
C GLY A 201 -2.49 18.42 -22.71
N ASP A 202 -2.16 18.97 -23.88
CA ASP A 202 -1.29 18.30 -24.87
C ASP A 202 0.08 17.84 -24.33
N VAL A 203 0.76 18.63 -23.50
CA VAL A 203 2.12 18.30 -23.01
C VAL A 203 2.10 17.23 -21.92
N LEU A 204 1.07 17.21 -21.06
CA LEU A 204 0.90 16.14 -20.06
C LEU A 204 0.34 14.87 -20.71
N TYR A 205 -0.55 14.99 -21.70
CA TYR A 205 -1.03 13.88 -22.51
C TYR A 205 0.11 13.21 -23.30
N ALA A 206 0.98 13.99 -23.95
CA ALA A 206 2.18 13.49 -24.63
C ALA A 206 3.19 12.79 -23.70
N LYS A 207 3.13 13.05 -22.38
CA LYS A 207 3.94 12.37 -21.36
C LYS A 207 3.38 11.03 -20.91
N LEU A 208 2.14 10.66 -21.25
CA LEU A 208 1.54 9.40 -20.78
C LEU A 208 2.36 8.14 -21.13
N PRO A 209 2.98 7.98 -22.31
CA PRO A 209 3.87 6.84 -22.57
C PRO A 209 5.08 6.76 -21.64
N GLN A 210 5.65 7.91 -21.25
CA GLN A 210 6.74 7.98 -20.26
C GLN A 210 6.22 7.66 -18.86
N LEU A 211 5.08 8.22 -18.45
CA LEU A 211 4.45 7.93 -17.16
C LEU A 211 4.16 6.42 -16.99
N ARG A 212 3.66 5.76 -18.04
CA ARG A 212 3.46 4.30 -18.06
C ARG A 212 4.79 3.54 -17.88
N THR A 213 5.88 4.03 -18.46
CA THR A 213 7.23 3.44 -18.34
C THR A 213 7.81 3.64 -16.94
N ASP A 214 7.70 4.85 -16.38
CA ASP A 214 8.21 5.20 -15.06
C ASP A 214 7.44 4.46 -13.96
N VAL A 215 6.11 4.34 -14.10
CA VAL A 215 5.27 3.53 -13.21
C VAL A 215 5.58 2.03 -13.36
N ALA A 216 5.80 1.53 -14.58
CA ALA A 216 6.24 0.15 -14.78
C ALA A 216 7.63 -0.11 -14.17
N ALA A 217 8.53 0.87 -14.15
CA ALA A 217 9.82 0.77 -13.45
C ALA A 217 9.66 0.81 -11.93
N ALA A 218 8.76 1.64 -11.38
CA ALA A 218 8.44 1.66 -9.95
C ALA A 218 7.74 0.37 -9.45
N LEU A 219 6.97 -0.30 -10.32
CA LEU A 219 6.34 -1.61 -10.05
C LEU A 219 7.28 -2.81 -10.32
N GLY A 220 8.23 -2.65 -11.25
CA GLY A 220 9.01 -3.74 -11.85
C GLY A 220 10.50 -3.72 -11.53
N GLY A 221 11.00 -2.72 -10.81
CA GLY A 221 12.28 -2.80 -10.13
C GLY A 221 12.29 -3.98 -9.13
N PRO A 222 13.45 -4.57 -8.82
CA PRO A 222 13.52 -5.55 -7.75
C PRO A 222 13.05 -4.86 -6.45
N PRO A 223 12.03 -5.40 -5.75
CA PRO A 223 11.48 -4.73 -4.57
C PRO A 223 12.58 -4.58 -3.52
N ALA A 224 12.70 -3.39 -2.90
CA ALA A 224 13.70 -3.09 -1.87
C ALA A 224 13.75 -4.13 -0.74
N PHE A 225 12.65 -4.86 -0.51
CA PHE A 225 12.64 -6.13 0.21
C PHE A 225 11.68 -7.15 -0.41
N SER A 226 12.12 -8.41 -0.51
CA SER A 226 11.26 -9.57 -0.74
C SER A 226 11.75 -10.76 0.08
N VAL A 227 10.82 -11.44 0.75
CA VAL A 227 11.05 -12.76 1.35
C VAL A 227 9.87 -13.68 1.04
N ILE A 228 10.17 -14.97 0.87
CA ILE A 228 9.18 -16.04 0.75
C ILE A 228 9.38 -16.98 1.93
N VAL A 229 8.29 -17.23 2.66
CA VAL A 229 8.22 -18.19 3.76
C VAL A 229 7.35 -19.33 3.29
N ASP A 230 7.97 -20.47 2.99
CA ASP A 230 7.35 -21.72 2.55
C ASP A 230 7.24 -22.67 3.76
N ASN A 231 6.28 -23.61 3.75
CA ASN A 231 5.98 -24.44 4.92
C ASN A 231 7.05 -25.51 5.30
N ALA A 232 8.12 -25.64 4.52
CA ALA A 232 9.33 -26.38 4.88
C ALA A 232 10.47 -25.46 5.37
N THR A 233 10.29 -24.14 5.32
CA THR A 233 11.28 -23.15 5.81
C THR A 233 11.17 -22.89 7.31
N ALA A 234 12.26 -22.43 7.93
CA ALA A 234 12.33 -22.14 9.37
C ALA A 234 11.41 -20.99 9.85
N GLY A 235 10.80 -20.24 8.93
CA GLY A 235 9.77 -19.25 9.27
C GLY A 235 8.38 -19.84 9.47
N PHE A 236 8.15 -21.12 9.14
CA PHE A 236 6.84 -21.75 9.28
C PHE A 236 6.68 -22.50 10.61
N THR A 237 5.53 -22.32 11.26
CA THR A 237 5.13 -23.13 12.44
C THR A 237 3.64 -23.49 12.39
N ALA A 238 3.28 -24.71 12.80
CA ALA A 238 1.89 -25.16 12.91
C ALA A 238 1.75 -26.23 14.01
N SER A 239 0.54 -26.43 14.51
CA SER A 239 0.26 -27.49 15.49
C SER A 239 0.27 -28.90 14.85
N ALA A 240 0.29 -29.94 15.69
CA ALA A 240 0.21 -31.34 15.22
C ALA A 240 -1.11 -31.69 14.49
N ASN A 241 -2.11 -30.79 14.47
CA ASN A 241 -3.35 -30.94 13.71
C ASN A 241 -3.18 -30.61 12.21
N TRP A 242 -2.01 -30.10 11.79
CA TRP A 242 -1.69 -29.71 10.41
C TRP A 242 -0.82 -30.76 9.72
N SER A 243 -1.49 -31.73 9.11
CA SER A 243 -0.89 -32.79 8.28
C SER A 243 -0.17 -32.24 7.05
N THR A 244 0.81 -32.98 6.54
CA THR A 244 1.54 -32.64 5.31
C THR A 244 1.00 -33.44 4.11
N SER A 245 0.92 -32.83 2.93
CA SER A 245 0.63 -33.51 1.66
C SER A 245 1.36 -32.88 0.49
N ALA A 246 1.70 -33.67 -0.53
CA ALA A 246 2.23 -33.21 -1.81
C ALA A 246 1.33 -33.61 -3.00
N SER A 247 0.12 -34.12 -2.75
CA SER A 247 -0.71 -34.79 -3.76
C SER A 247 -1.34 -33.86 -4.79
N THR A 248 -1.66 -32.62 -4.43
CA THR A 248 -2.26 -31.64 -5.34
C THR A 248 -1.18 -30.83 -6.07
N ALA A 249 -1.42 -30.58 -7.36
CA ALA A 249 -0.56 -29.75 -8.21
C ALA A 249 -0.78 -28.25 -7.93
N GLY A 250 0.17 -27.42 -8.36
CA GLY A 250 0.11 -25.97 -8.12
C GLY A 250 0.39 -25.55 -6.67
N ARG A 251 1.02 -26.41 -5.87
CA ARG A 251 1.65 -26.02 -4.59
C ARG A 251 2.98 -25.29 -4.83
N TYR A 252 3.47 -24.54 -3.84
CA TYR A 252 4.86 -24.10 -3.80
C TYR A 252 5.73 -25.24 -3.26
N GLY A 253 7.06 -25.08 -3.32
CA GLY A 253 8.01 -25.99 -2.66
C GLY A 253 7.85 -27.49 -2.99
N ALA A 254 8.01 -28.32 -1.95
CA ALA A 254 7.97 -29.78 -2.06
C ALA A 254 6.60 -30.37 -1.68
N ASP A 255 5.95 -29.81 -0.67
CA ASP A 255 4.69 -30.23 -0.05
C ASP A 255 3.94 -29.01 0.50
N TYR A 256 2.76 -29.21 1.09
CA TYR A 256 1.98 -28.19 1.79
C TYR A 256 1.37 -28.76 3.07
N ARG A 257 0.97 -27.88 4.01
CA ARG A 257 0.18 -28.28 5.19
C ARG A 257 -1.32 -28.14 4.94
N TYR A 258 -2.10 -29.02 5.55
CA TYR A 258 -3.55 -28.96 5.51
C TYR A 258 -4.17 -29.43 6.83
N ALA A 259 -5.35 -28.91 7.15
CA ALA A 259 -6.11 -29.30 8.33
C ALA A 259 -7.62 -29.25 8.08
N SER A 260 -8.38 -30.05 8.84
CA SER A 260 -9.85 -29.96 8.84
C SER A 260 -10.31 -28.71 9.60
N PRO A 261 -11.30 -27.96 9.07
CA PRO A 261 -11.82 -26.77 9.73
C PRO A 261 -12.55 -27.14 11.03
N GLN A 262 -12.30 -26.36 12.09
CA GLN A 262 -12.89 -26.51 13.42
C GLN A 262 -12.95 -25.14 14.10
N ALA A 263 -13.97 -24.87 14.91
CA ALA A 263 -14.14 -23.61 15.64
C ALA A 263 -13.19 -23.49 16.85
N VAL A 264 -11.88 -23.46 16.58
CA VAL A 264 -10.78 -23.41 17.56
C VAL A 264 -9.67 -22.47 17.09
N SER A 265 -8.97 -21.83 18.03
CA SER A 265 -7.84 -20.93 17.73
C SER A 265 -6.57 -21.74 17.43
N ASP A 266 -6.53 -22.37 16.26
CA ASP A 266 -5.42 -23.20 15.76
C ASP A 266 -5.07 -22.79 14.32
N ALA A 267 -3.82 -22.37 14.11
CA ALA A 267 -3.37 -21.74 12.89
C ALA A 267 -1.96 -22.18 12.48
N ALA A 268 -1.71 -22.13 11.17
CA ALA A 268 -0.38 -22.21 10.59
C ALA A 268 0.19 -20.80 10.44
N TYR A 269 1.30 -20.51 11.13
CA TYR A 269 1.93 -19.19 11.19
C TYR A 269 3.15 -19.11 10.27
N PHE A 270 3.24 -17.99 9.56
CA PHE A 270 4.37 -17.60 8.73
C PHE A 270 5.08 -16.41 9.36
N SER A 271 6.33 -16.63 9.78
CA SER A 271 7.21 -15.69 10.45
C SER A 271 8.31 -15.20 9.50
N ALA A 272 8.61 -13.90 9.56
CA ALA A 272 9.64 -13.26 8.75
C ALA A 272 10.36 -12.15 9.53
N THR A 273 11.59 -11.84 9.12
CA THR A 273 12.33 -10.67 9.61
C THR A 273 12.04 -9.48 8.71
N ILE A 274 11.29 -8.51 9.23
CA ILE A 274 10.93 -7.28 8.54
C ILE A 274 12.08 -6.26 8.72
N PRO A 275 12.69 -5.72 7.64
CA PRO A 275 13.93 -4.94 7.74
C PRO A 275 13.74 -3.54 8.35
N ALA A 276 12.59 -2.91 8.13
CA ALA A 276 12.24 -1.59 8.63
C ALA A 276 10.72 -1.42 8.68
N ASP A 277 10.23 -0.47 9.49
CA ASP A 277 8.81 -0.10 9.52
C ASP A 277 8.34 0.38 8.14
N GLY A 278 7.10 0.04 7.76
CA GLY A 278 6.48 0.53 6.52
C GLY A 278 5.36 -0.36 6.00
N SER A 279 4.86 -0.03 4.81
CA SER A 279 3.87 -0.83 4.08
C SER A 279 4.52 -1.99 3.33
N TYR A 280 3.93 -3.18 3.44
CA TYR A 280 4.34 -4.40 2.73
C TYR A 280 3.13 -5.03 2.06
N ARG A 281 3.25 -5.35 0.77
CA ARG A 281 2.27 -6.18 0.05
C ARG A 281 2.46 -7.63 0.50
N ILE A 282 1.37 -8.26 0.91
CA ILE A 282 1.35 -9.63 1.43
C ILE A 282 0.59 -10.50 0.45
N GLU A 283 1.25 -11.57 -0.01
CA GLU A 283 0.69 -12.49 -0.99
C GLU A 283 0.83 -13.92 -0.48
N VAL A 284 -0.14 -14.78 -0.79
CA VAL A 284 -0.11 -16.20 -0.41
C VAL A 284 -0.13 -17.09 -1.65
N TRP A 285 0.45 -18.27 -1.53
CA TRP A 285 0.36 -19.33 -2.51
C TRP A 285 -0.36 -20.53 -1.87
N HIS A 286 -1.12 -21.26 -2.68
CA HIS A 286 -1.69 -22.56 -2.31
C HIS A 286 -1.97 -23.39 -3.58
N PRO A 287 -2.02 -24.72 -3.51
CA PRO A 287 -2.69 -25.54 -4.52
C PRO A 287 -4.21 -25.23 -4.56
N ALA A 288 -4.88 -25.58 -5.65
CA ALA A 288 -6.34 -25.47 -5.76
C ALA A 288 -7.01 -26.84 -5.92
N SER A 289 -8.11 -27.07 -5.22
CA SER A 289 -8.92 -28.28 -5.31
C SER A 289 -10.35 -28.03 -4.83
N SER A 290 -11.35 -28.64 -5.48
CA SER A 290 -12.75 -28.58 -5.04
C SER A 290 -13.00 -29.15 -3.64
N ALA A 291 -12.05 -29.91 -3.08
CA ALA A 291 -12.07 -30.42 -1.72
C ALA A 291 -11.51 -29.43 -0.66
N TYR A 292 -11.05 -28.24 -1.06
CA TYR A 292 -10.51 -27.22 -0.16
C TYR A 292 -11.56 -26.20 0.28
N ASN A 293 -11.21 -25.42 1.29
CA ASN A 293 -12.12 -24.52 1.98
C ASN A 293 -12.41 -23.26 1.17
N ALA A 294 -13.69 -23.01 0.88
CA ALA A 294 -14.14 -21.86 0.10
C ALA A 294 -14.07 -20.52 0.83
N ALA A 295 -13.79 -20.54 2.14
CA ALA A 295 -13.69 -19.37 2.99
C ALA A 295 -12.56 -19.56 4.01
N THR A 296 -11.31 -19.62 3.52
CA THR A 296 -10.12 -19.75 4.36
C THR A 296 -9.70 -18.40 4.95
N PRO A 297 -9.71 -18.22 6.29
CA PRO A 297 -9.28 -16.99 6.93
C PRO A 297 -7.75 -16.91 7.03
N HIS A 298 -7.17 -15.91 6.37
CA HIS A 298 -5.78 -15.51 6.47
C HIS A 298 -5.70 -14.26 7.35
N VAL A 299 -5.14 -14.38 8.55
CA VAL A 299 -5.03 -13.28 9.51
C VAL A 299 -3.66 -12.63 9.36
N VAL A 300 -3.62 -11.40 8.84
CA VAL A 300 -2.40 -10.60 8.74
C VAL A 300 -2.18 -9.83 10.03
N LEU A 301 -0.99 -9.95 10.61
CA LEU A 301 -0.64 -9.43 11.94
C LEU A 301 0.02 -8.05 11.83
N ALA A 302 -0.73 -7.10 11.27
CA ALA A 302 -0.28 -5.74 10.98
C ALA A 302 0.01 -4.91 12.26
N ALA A 303 0.77 -3.83 12.10
CA ALA A 303 1.14 -2.90 13.16
C ALA A 303 -0.08 -2.17 13.77
N THR A 304 -1.17 -2.02 13.01
CA THR A 304 -2.45 -1.45 13.44
C THR A 304 -3.40 -2.47 14.08
N GLY A 305 -2.98 -3.73 14.21
CA GLY A 305 -3.80 -4.84 14.72
C GLY A 305 -4.05 -5.92 13.66
N SER A 306 -4.58 -7.06 14.11
CA SER A 306 -4.85 -8.21 13.24
C SER A 306 -6.00 -7.95 12.26
N GLN A 307 -5.78 -8.20 10.97
CA GLN A 307 -6.78 -8.04 9.90
C GLN A 307 -6.99 -9.37 9.17
N THR A 308 -8.25 -9.80 9.03
CA THR A 308 -8.59 -11.10 8.42
C THR A 308 -9.04 -10.92 6.98
N VAL A 309 -8.36 -11.63 6.05
CA VAL A 309 -8.71 -11.71 4.63
C VAL A 309 -9.13 -13.14 4.30
N THR A 310 -10.28 -13.30 3.67
CA THR A 310 -10.86 -14.62 3.37
C THR A 310 -10.65 -14.98 1.90
N LEU A 311 -10.09 -16.16 1.61
CA LEU A 311 -9.86 -16.65 0.25
C LEU A 311 -10.56 -17.99 -0.01
N ASP A 312 -11.04 -18.17 -1.25
CA ASP A 312 -11.57 -19.44 -1.76
C ASP A 312 -10.44 -20.30 -2.33
N GLN A 313 -9.98 -21.29 -1.56
CA GLN A 313 -8.86 -22.16 -1.95
C GLN A 313 -9.23 -23.20 -3.03
N ARG A 314 -10.49 -23.23 -3.51
CA ARG A 314 -10.91 -24.12 -4.59
C ARG A 314 -10.50 -23.63 -5.98
N THR A 315 -10.07 -22.37 -6.09
CA THR A 315 -9.69 -21.70 -7.35
C THR A 315 -8.42 -20.89 -7.17
N GLY A 316 -7.82 -20.41 -8.27
CA GLY A 316 -6.72 -19.43 -8.24
C GLY A 316 -5.36 -19.91 -7.70
N GLY A 317 -5.27 -21.16 -7.22
CA GLY A 317 -4.01 -21.77 -6.77
C GLY A 317 -3.02 -22.04 -7.91
N GLY A 318 -1.76 -22.32 -7.57
CA GLY A 318 -0.65 -22.33 -8.54
C GLY A 318 -0.19 -20.93 -8.96
N ALA A 319 -0.57 -19.90 -8.21
CA ALA A 319 -0.19 -18.51 -8.42
C ALA A 319 -0.18 -17.75 -7.07
N TRP A 320 0.51 -16.61 -7.03
CA TRP A 320 0.45 -15.69 -5.89
C TRP A 320 -0.91 -14.97 -5.84
N ARG A 321 -1.49 -14.91 -4.65
CA ARG A 321 -2.79 -14.30 -4.33
C ARG A 321 -2.56 -13.18 -3.32
N SER A 322 -2.74 -11.92 -3.73
CA SER A 322 -2.62 -10.79 -2.81
C SER A 322 -3.70 -10.84 -1.72
N LEU A 323 -3.28 -10.62 -0.47
CA LEU A 323 -4.17 -10.28 0.64
C LEU A 323 -4.38 -8.76 0.76
N GLY A 324 -3.60 -7.96 0.02
CA GLY A 324 -3.52 -6.50 0.15
C GLY A 324 -2.17 -6.03 0.70
N THR A 325 -2.11 -4.77 1.11
CA THR A 325 -0.91 -4.11 1.63
C THR A 325 -1.10 -3.67 3.08
N PHE A 326 -0.15 -4.00 3.93
CA PHE A 326 -0.28 -3.89 5.37
C PHE A 326 0.92 -3.17 5.98
N ALA A 327 0.67 -2.29 6.96
CA ALA A 327 1.73 -1.70 7.75
C ALA A 327 2.36 -2.77 8.66
N LEU A 328 3.66 -3.02 8.53
CA LEU A 328 4.42 -3.91 9.43
C LEU A 328 5.48 -3.10 10.18
N THR A 329 5.67 -3.44 11.46
CA THR A 329 6.83 -3.00 12.27
C THR A 329 8.01 -3.94 12.02
N ALA A 330 9.23 -3.40 12.05
CA ALA A 330 10.49 -4.10 11.89
C ALA A 330 10.71 -5.26 12.90
N GLY A 331 11.68 -6.11 12.60
CA GLY A 331 12.10 -7.25 13.42
C GLY A 331 11.48 -8.59 12.99
N THR A 332 11.90 -9.67 13.65
CA THR A 332 11.39 -11.03 13.41
C THR A 332 10.04 -11.23 14.08
N ARG A 333 9.00 -11.53 13.32
CA ARG A 333 7.62 -11.66 13.80
C ARG A 333 6.78 -12.60 12.93
N ASN A 334 5.70 -13.15 13.49
CA ASN A 334 4.61 -13.69 12.69
C ASN A 334 3.96 -12.55 11.89
N VAL A 335 3.72 -12.79 10.60
CA VAL A 335 3.13 -11.83 9.66
C VAL A 335 1.78 -12.30 9.15
N VAL A 336 1.63 -13.60 8.86
CA VAL A 336 0.36 -14.22 8.46
C VAL A 336 0.09 -15.45 9.33
N ALA A 337 -1.17 -15.64 9.71
CA ALA A 337 -1.67 -16.87 10.32
C ALA A 337 -2.85 -17.41 9.50
N VAL A 338 -2.69 -18.57 8.88
CA VAL A 338 -3.77 -19.28 8.18
C VAL A 338 -4.56 -20.06 9.23
N SER A 339 -5.77 -19.61 9.53
CA SER A 339 -6.60 -20.16 10.60
C SER A 339 -7.45 -21.32 10.09
N ARG A 340 -7.55 -22.42 10.85
CA ARG A 340 -8.56 -23.46 10.56
C ARG A 340 -9.93 -23.19 11.22
N TRP A 341 -10.11 -22.01 11.82
CA TRP A 341 -11.42 -21.54 12.28
C TRP A 341 -12.27 -21.04 11.10
N SER A 342 -12.85 -21.97 10.36
CA SER A 342 -13.90 -21.70 9.36
C SER A 342 -15.17 -22.50 9.68
N THR A 343 -16.33 -21.91 9.39
CA THR A 343 -17.63 -22.60 9.40
C THR A 343 -17.95 -23.28 8.06
N THR A 344 -17.14 -23.00 7.03
CA THR A 344 -17.25 -23.64 5.71
C THR A 344 -16.50 -24.97 5.71
N GLY A 345 -17.02 -25.96 4.98
CA GLY A 345 -16.38 -27.26 4.80
C GLY A 345 -15.21 -27.25 3.81
N GLY A 346 -14.56 -28.40 3.66
CA GLY A 346 -13.33 -28.54 2.86
C GLY A 346 -12.07 -28.20 3.66
N TYR A 347 -10.94 -28.81 3.29
CA TYR A 347 -9.68 -28.64 4.00
C TYR A 347 -9.13 -27.22 3.86
N VAL A 348 -8.63 -26.66 4.96
CA VAL A 348 -7.84 -25.44 4.95
C VAL A 348 -6.39 -25.81 4.65
N VAL A 349 -5.74 -25.09 3.73
CA VAL A 349 -4.37 -25.33 3.26
C VAL A 349 -3.46 -24.15 3.61
N ALA A 350 -2.23 -24.44 4.01
CA ALA A 350 -1.16 -23.48 4.26
C ALA A 350 0.12 -23.97 3.58
N ASP A 351 0.67 -23.16 2.68
CA ASP A 351 1.71 -23.55 1.72
C ASP A 351 2.85 -22.50 1.75
N ALA A 352 2.72 -21.37 1.07
CA ALA A 352 3.73 -20.31 1.12
C ALA A 352 3.15 -18.89 1.22
N VAL A 353 3.93 -17.97 1.79
CA VAL A 353 3.64 -16.54 1.92
C VAL A 353 4.80 -15.73 1.36
N ARG A 354 4.52 -14.79 0.47
CA ARG A 354 5.45 -13.78 -0.03
C ARG A 354 5.16 -12.44 0.65
N ILE A 355 6.22 -11.78 1.10
CA ILE A 355 6.17 -10.47 1.74
C ILE A 355 7.09 -9.56 0.93
N THR A 356 6.53 -8.52 0.33
CA THR A 356 7.24 -7.61 -0.59
C THR A 356 7.04 -6.16 -0.22
N ARG A 357 8.09 -5.34 -0.40
CA ARG A 357 8.06 -3.88 -0.30
C ARG A 357 8.96 -3.32 -1.39
N SER A 358 8.39 -2.47 -2.23
CA SER A 358 9.12 -1.75 -3.28
C SER A 358 10.05 -0.69 -2.70
#